data_AF-A0A4Z0C8V8-F1
#
_entry.id   AF-A0A4Z0C8V8-F1
#
_cell.length_a   1.000
_cell.length_b   1.000
_cell.length_c   1.000
_cell.angle_alpha   90.00
_cell.angle_beta   90.00
_cell.angle_gamma   90.00
#
_symmetry.space_group_name_H-M   'P 1'
#
loop_
_entity.id
_entity.type
_entity.pdbx_description
1 polymer ?
#
loop_
_entity_poly.entity_id
_entity_poly.type
_entity_poly.pdbx_seq_one_letter_code
_entity_poly.pdbx_strand_id
1 'polypeptide(L)'
;MRLLLAVALSALACTAHAEDPLKSAECGAALEALQAARADGDATRVEAVRSQAARACLGGNGDAQRPSPAAQPPIAVAPPVIVPREPRRAPVAPPPPATVTIERPTVLTHCDPGGCWDSDGRRLNRAGAVLMGPRGACATAGATVHCP
;
A
#
# COMPACT_ATOMS: atom_id res chain seq x y z
N MET A 1 -3.58 58.89 32.90
CA MET A 1 -2.24 58.35 32.57
C MET A 1 -2.12 56.94 33.13
N ARG A 2 -1.65 55.96 32.33
CA ARG A 2 -1.15 54.61 32.72
C ARG A 2 -2.01 53.34 32.51
N LEU A 3 -3.03 53.31 31.63
CA LEU A 3 -3.76 52.05 31.38
C LEU A 3 -4.22 51.81 29.93
N LEU A 4 -3.47 52.29 28.93
CA LEU A 4 -3.80 52.10 27.50
C LEU A 4 -2.61 51.67 26.63
N LEU A 5 -1.56 51.06 27.21
CA LEU A 5 -0.31 50.79 26.48
C LEU A 5 0.23 49.35 26.61
N ALA A 6 -0.62 48.37 26.88
CA ALA A 6 -0.19 46.99 27.13
C ALA A 6 -0.95 45.92 26.30
N VAL A 7 -1.50 46.29 25.14
CA VAL A 7 -2.20 45.32 24.24
C VAL A 7 -1.57 45.22 22.85
N ALA A 8 -0.56 46.04 22.52
CA ALA A 8 -0.01 46.12 21.16
C ALA A 8 1.24 45.24 20.90
N LEU A 9 1.70 44.43 21.86
CA LEU A 9 3.03 43.77 21.77
C LEU A 9 3.05 42.23 21.90
N SER A 10 1.91 41.56 21.86
CA SER A 10 1.86 40.10 22.07
C SER A 10 1.03 39.37 21.01
N ALA A 11 1.46 39.45 19.75
CA ALA A 11 1.16 38.42 18.74
C ALA A 11 2.05 38.48 17.47
N LEU A 12 3.21 39.18 17.49
CA LEU A 12 4.29 38.94 16.52
C LEU A 12 5.05 37.64 16.88
N ALA A 13 4.31 36.58 17.23
CA ALA A 13 4.86 35.28 17.57
C ALA A 13 4.82 34.41 16.32
N CYS A 14 5.97 34.32 15.65
CA CYS A 14 6.45 33.14 14.93
C CYS A 14 5.38 32.18 14.39
N THR A 15 4.79 32.48 13.23
CA THR A 15 4.42 31.42 12.27
C THR A 15 5.45 31.37 11.17
N ALA A 16 6.71 31.15 11.55
CA ALA A 16 7.68 30.48 10.69
C ALA A 16 7.44 28.96 10.79
N HIS A 17 6.18 28.54 10.68
CA HIS A 17 5.91 27.21 10.17
C HIS A 17 6.22 27.34 8.69
N ALA A 18 7.25 26.64 8.23
CA ALA A 18 7.41 26.39 6.80
C ALA A 18 6.17 25.59 6.38
N GLU A 19 5.09 26.31 6.04
CA GLU A 19 3.95 25.73 5.36
C GLU A 19 4.51 25.01 4.15
N ASP A 20 4.26 23.71 4.08
CA ASP A 20 4.62 22.90 2.94
C ASP A 20 4.04 23.61 1.69
N PRO A 21 4.88 24.17 0.79
CA PRO A 21 4.40 24.97 -0.33
C PRO A 21 3.47 24.15 -1.24
N LEU A 22 3.59 22.82 -1.22
CA LEU A 22 2.70 21.90 -1.92
C LEU A 22 1.29 21.85 -1.35
N LYS A 23 1.10 22.24 -0.09
CA LYS A 23 -0.21 22.31 0.59
C LYS A 23 -0.80 23.72 0.62
N SER A 24 -0.15 24.69 -0.04
CA SER A 24 -0.68 26.04 -0.16
C SER A 24 -1.99 26.06 -0.96
N ALA A 25 -2.88 27.00 -0.60
CA ALA A 25 -4.13 27.22 -1.35
C ALA A 25 -3.86 27.58 -2.82
N GLU A 26 -2.76 28.28 -3.10
CA GLU A 26 -2.32 28.66 -4.44
C GLU A 26 -1.96 27.43 -5.29
N CYS A 27 -1.20 26.48 -4.73
CA CYS A 27 -0.89 25.22 -5.41
C CYS A 27 -2.16 24.41 -5.70
N GLY A 28 -3.09 24.34 -4.73
CA GLY A 28 -4.39 23.67 -4.92
C GLY A 28 -5.19 24.22 -6.10
N ALA A 29 -5.37 25.55 -6.14
CA ALA A 29 -6.08 26.22 -7.23
C ALA A 29 -5.42 26.02 -8.60
N ALA A 30 -4.08 26.03 -8.65
CA ALA A 30 -3.35 25.80 -9.89
C ALA A 30 -3.48 24.36 -10.41
N LEU A 31 -3.56 23.36 -9.52
CA LEU A 31 -3.80 21.97 -9.89
C LEU A 31 -5.23 21.73 -10.40
N GLU A 32 -6.23 22.37 -9.80
CA GLU A 32 -7.62 22.31 -10.30
C GLU A 32 -7.74 22.89 -11.71
N ALA A 33 -7.11 24.04 -11.96
CA ALA A 33 -7.05 24.64 -13.30
C ALA A 33 -6.38 23.70 -14.32
N LEU A 34 -5.31 22.99 -13.92
CA LEU A 34 -4.64 22.02 -14.78
C LEU A 34 -5.54 20.82 -15.10
N GLN A 35 -6.29 20.33 -14.12
CA GLN A 35 -7.24 19.23 -14.33
C GLN A 35 -8.36 19.64 -15.29
N ALA A 36 -8.91 20.85 -15.14
CA ALA A 36 -9.90 21.40 -16.07
C ALA A 36 -9.34 21.52 -17.50
N ALA A 37 -8.12 22.07 -17.66
CA ALA A 37 -7.48 22.17 -18.97
C ALA A 37 -7.23 20.80 -19.63
N ARG A 38 -6.92 19.76 -18.84
CA ARG A 38 -6.77 18.38 -19.35
C ARG A 38 -8.10 17.79 -19.79
N ALA A 39 -9.19 18.09 -19.09
CA ALA A 39 -10.53 17.65 -19.48
C ALA A 39 -10.98 18.28 -20.80
N ASP A 40 -10.58 19.53 -21.06
CA ASP A 40 -10.88 20.26 -22.30
C ASP A 40 -10.07 19.77 -23.52
N GLY A 41 -8.96 19.06 -23.31
CA GLY A 41 -8.16 18.42 -24.37
C GLY A 41 -7.26 19.35 -25.20
N ASP A 42 -7.17 20.64 -24.87
CA ASP A 42 -6.29 21.59 -25.55
C ASP A 42 -4.84 21.47 -25.06
N ALA A 43 -4.00 20.81 -25.87
CA ALA A 43 -2.60 20.57 -25.56
C ALA A 43 -1.78 21.86 -25.29
N THR A 44 -2.09 22.96 -25.99
CA THR A 44 -1.36 24.22 -25.82
C THR A 44 -1.72 24.89 -24.49
N ARG A 45 -3.01 24.87 -24.15
CA ARG A 45 -3.51 25.36 -22.87
C ARG A 45 -3.04 24.50 -21.70
N VAL A 46 -3.01 23.18 -21.87
CA VAL A 46 -2.49 22.24 -20.86
C VAL A 46 -1.03 22.56 -20.53
N GLU A 47 -0.20 22.82 -21.53
CA GLU A 47 1.22 23.13 -21.32
C GLU A 47 1.42 24.45 -20.56
N ALA A 48 0.66 25.49 -20.92
CA ALA A 48 0.69 26.78 -20.24
C ALA A 48 0.28 26.66 -18.76
N VAL A 49 -0.83 25.96 -18.48
CA VAL A 49 -1.33 25.77 -17.11
C VAL A 49 -0.42 24.83 -16.31
N ARG A 50 0.21 23.84 -16.96
CA ARG A 50 1.22 22.98 -16.31
C ARG A 50 2.41 23.80 -15.82
N SER A 51 2.90 24.72 -16.65
CA SER A 51 4.01 25.61 -16.29
C SER A 51 3.61 26.58 -15.16
N GLN A 52 2.36 27.03 -15.12
CA GLN A 52 1.83 27.83 -14.02
C GLN A 52 1.72 27.04 -12.71
N ALA A 53 1.19 25.81 -12.74
CA ALA A 53 1.10 24.95 -11.56
C ALA A 53 2.49 24.58 -11.00
N ALA A 54 3.47 24.31 -11.87
CA ALA A 54 4.84 24.06 -11.45
C ALA A 54 5.45 25.25 -10.70
N ARG A 55 5.19 26.49 -11.17
CA ARG A 55 5.62 27.71 -10.49
C ARG A 55 4.97 27.87 -9.11
N ALA A 56 3.66 27.71 -9.04
CA ALA A 56 2.89 27.87 -7.80
C ALA A 56 3.26 26.81 -6.74
N CYS A 57 3.45 25.55 -7.15
CA CYS A 57 3.70 24.46 -6.21
C CYS A 57 5.17 24.25 -5.84
N LEU A 58 6.10 24.47 -6.78
CA LEU A 58 7.52 24.13 -6.60
C LEU A 58 8.43 25.35 -6.42
N GLY A 59 7.89 26.57 -6.54
CA GLY A 59 8.61 27.82 -6.29
C GLY A 59 9.73 28.16 -7.28
N GLY A 60 9.90 27.38 -8.35
CA GLY A 60 10.83 27.68 -9.44
C GLY A 60 10.12 28.38 -10.60
N ASN A 61 10.83 29.14 -11.44
CA ASN A 61 10.26 29.94 -12.54
C ASN A 61 9.61 29.13 -13.69
N GLY A 62 9.48 27.81 -13.57
CA GLY A 62 9.05 26.92 -14.66
C GLY A 62 10.15 26.65 -15.69
N ASP A 63 11.30 27.33 -15.58
CA ASP A 63 12.44 27.22 -16.50
C ASP A 63 13.38 26.04 -16.18
N ALA A 64 12.93 25.08 -15.37
CA ALA A 64 13.71 23.88 -15.06
C ALA A 64 13.78 22.98 -16.30
N GLN A 65 14.64 23.36 -17.24
CA GLN A 65 14.89 22.61 -18.46
C GLN A 65 15.89 21.51 -18.14
N ARG A 66 15.41 20.27 -18.07
CA ARG A 66 16.31 19.11 -18.07
C ARG A 66 17.08 19.13 -19.39
N PRO A 67 18.42 19.05 -19.38
CA PRO A 67 19.16 18.87 -20.62
C PRO A 67 18.63 17.63 -21.33
N SER A 68 18.07 17.81 -22.52
CA SER A 68 17.72 16.68 -23.37
C SER A 68 19.01 15.92 -23.70
N PRO A 69 19.03 14.59 -23.57
CA PRO A 69 20.16 13.81 -24.06
C PRO A 69 20.41 14.17 -25.52
N ALA A 70 21.68 14.39 -25.89
CA ALA A 70 22.04 14.59 -27.28
C ALA A 70 21.55 13.39 -28.11
N ALA A 71 20.91 13.66 -29.25
CA ALA A 71 20.48 12.61 -30.17
C ALA A 71 21.71 11.81 -30.60
N GLN A 72 21.76 10.53 -30.21
CA GLN A 72 22.81 9.62 -30.66
C GLN A 72 22.40 9.02 -32.01
N PRO A 73 23.34 8.84 -32.96
CA PRO A 73 23.05 8.17 -34.21
C PRO A 73 22.58 6.72 -33.94
N PRO A 74 21.65 6.19 -34.77
CA PRO A 74 21.22 4.79 -34.63
C PRO A 74 22.40 3.83 -34.73
N ILE A 75 22.49 2.87 -33.81
CA ILE A 75 23.48 1.80 -33.86
C ILE A 75 23.02 0.79 -34.91
N ALA A 76 23.79 0.60 -35.98
CA ALA A 76 23.58 -0.46 -36.94
C ALA A 76 24.02 -1.80 -36.31
N VAL A 77 23.04 -2.63 -35.96
CA VAL A 77 23.28 -3.99 -35.44
C VAL A 77 23.21 -4.96 -36.62
N ALA A 78 24.25 -5.78 -36.79
CA ALA A 78 24.25 -6.83 -37.81
C ALA A 78 23.10 -7.83 -37.56
N PRO A 79 22.43 -8.34 -38.61
CA PRO A 79 21.38 -9.33 -38.45
C PRO A 79 21.94 -10.59 -37.79
N PRO A 80 21.19 -11.22 -36.85
CA PRO A 80 21.67 -12.41 -36.17
C PRO A 80 21.83 -13.58 -37.14
N VAL A 81 22.97 -14.26 -37.07
CA VAL A 81 23.16 -15.53 -37.79
C VAL A 81 22.48 -16.64 -36.99
N ILE A 82 21.40 -17.19 -37.54
CA ILE A 82 20.69 -18.33 -36.94
C ILE A 82 21.43 -19.61 -37.34
N VAL A 83 22.18 -20.18 -36.41
CA VAL A 83 22.77 -21.52 -36.59
C VAL A 83 21.73 -22.57 -36.17
N PRO A 84 21.43 -23.59 -37.00
CA PRO A 84 20.54 -24.68 -36.61
C PRO A 84 21.05 -25.34 -35.33
N ARG A 85 20.24 -25.26 -34.27
CA ARG A 85 20.55 -25.87 -32.98
C ARG A 85 20.35 -27.37 -33.08
N GLU A 86 21.38 -28.16 -32.80
CA GLU A 86 21.22 -29.60 -32.60
C GLU A 86 20.14 -29.90 -31.54
N PRO A 87 19.37 -31.00 -31.65
CA PRO A 87 18.34 -31.35 -30.69
C PRO A 87 18.96 -31.53 -29.29
N ARG A 88 18.79 -30.53 -28.43
CA ARG A 88 19.27 -30.59 -27.05
C ARG A 88 18.31 -31.49 -26.27
N ARG A 89 18.84 -32.56 -25.66
CA ARG A 89 18.08 -33.41 -24.73
C ARG A 89 17.52 -32.53 -23.61
N ALA A 90 16.21 -32.62 -23.36
CA ALA A 90 15.56 -31.84 -22.32
C ALA A 90 16.14 -32.17 -20.94
N PRO A 91 16.42 -31.18 -20.08
CA PRO A 91 16.76 -31.42 -18.69
C PRO A 91 15.59 -32.14 -17.98
N VAL A 92 15.89 -33.17 -17.19
CA VAL A 92 14.90 -33.81 -16.32
C VAL A 92 14.52 -32.81 -15.22
N ALA A 93 13.22 -32.54 -15.07
CA ALA A 93 12.73 -31.66 -14.02
C ALA A 93 13.01 -32.26 -12.63
N PRO A 94 13.42 -31.45 -11.65
CA PRO A 94 13.54 -31.93 -10.28
C PRO A 94 12.17 -32.36 -9.75
N PRO A 95 12.12 -33.35 -8.83
CA PRO A 95 10.87 -33.77 -8.21
C PRO A 95 10.22 -32.58 -7.47
N PRO A 96 8.88 -32.51 -7.43
CA PRO A 96 8.19 -31.47 -6.67
C PRO A 96 8.54 -31.59 -5.18
N PRO A 97 8.58 -30.46 -4.44
CA PRO A 97 8.80 -30.49 -3.00
C PRO A 97 7.68 -31.29 -2.32
N ALA A 98 8.05 -32.02 -1.27
CA ALA A 98 7.08 -32.76 -0.46
C ALA A 98 6.05 -31.80 0.13
N THR A 99 4.77 -32.16 0.05
CA THR A 99 3.69 -31.39 0.66
C THR A 99 3.78 -31.53 2.18
N VAL A 100 3.97 -30.42 2.89
CA VAL A 100 3.96 -30.39 4.35
C VAL A 100 2.51 -30.19 4.82
N THR A 101 1.94 -31.20 5.48
CA THR A 101 0.64 -31.05 6.16
C THR A 101 0.89 -30.45 7.54
N ILE A 102 0.46 -29.20 7.74
CA ILE A 102 0.49 -28.54 9.05
C ILE A 102 -0.78 -28.92 9.79
N GLU A 103 -0.64 -29.68 10.87
CA GLU A 103 -1.77 -29.99 11.75
C GLU A 103 -2.24 -28.71 12.42
N ARG A 104 -3.51 -28.35 12.19
CA ARG A 104 -4.12 -27.14 12.72
C ARG A 104 -4.87 -27.51 13.99
N PRO A 105 -4.58 -26.88 15.15
CA PRO A 105 -5.31 -27.15 16.37
C PRO A 105 -6.81 -26.88 16.19
N THR A 106 -7.64 -27.79 16.68
CA THR A 106 -9.09 -27.62 16.67
C THR A 106 -9.48 -26.45 17.58
N VAL A 107 -10.32 -25.54 17.07
CA VAL A 107 -10.79 -24.35 17.80
C VAL A 107 -12.28 -24.44 18.10
N LEU A 108 -12.71 -23.86 19.22
CA LEU A 108 -14.12 -23.72 19.59
C LEU A 108 -14.75 -22.59 18.78
N THR A 109 -15.86 -22.88 18.09
CA THR A 109 -16.53 -21.94 17.18
C THR A 109 -17.78 -21.32 17.79
N HIS A 110 -18.59 -22.11 18.51
CA HIS A 110 -19.83 -21.66 19.15
C HIS A 110 -20.09 -22.43 20.44
N CYS A 111 -20.47 -21.74 21.52
CA CYS A 111 -20.79 -22.38 22.80
C CYS A 111 -22.22 -22.04 23.24
N ASP A 112 -22.92 -23.07 23.71
CA ASP A 112 -24.25 -23.02 24.31
C ASP A 112 -24.18 -23.54 25.78
N PRO A 113 -25.26 -23.47 26.57
CA PRO A 113 -25.25 -23.97 27.95
C PRO A 113 -24.94 -25.47 28.07
N GLY A 114 -25.19 -26.26 27.03
CA GLY A 114 -24.95 -27.70 26.99
C GLY A 114 -23.56 -28.10 26.47
N GLY A 115 -22.80 -27.20 25.85
CA GLY A 115 -21.50 -27.53 25.28
C GLY A 115 -20.93 -26.50 24.30
N CYS A 116 -19.89 -26.90 23.58
CA CYS A 116 -19.30 -26.12 22.52
C CYS A 116 -19.18 -26.94 21.24
N TRP A 117 -19.21 -26.26 20.10
CA TRP A 117 -18.89 -26.81 18.80
C TRP A 117 -17.44 -26.49 18.45
N ASP A 118 -16.77 -27.43 17.82
CA ASP A 118 -15.40 -27.29 17.36
C ASP A 118 -15.33 -26.92 15.86
N SER A 119 -14.13 -26.63 15.34
CA SER A 119 -13.91 -26.27 13.94
C SER A 119 -14.12 -27.42 12.97
N ASP A 120 -14.18 -28.65 13.48
CA ASP A 120 -14.45 -29.87 12.72
C ASP A 120 -15.95 -30.22 12.71
N GLY A 121 -16.79 -29.36 13.31
CA GLY A 121 -18.24 -29.55 13.39
C GLY A 121 -18.66 -30.59 14.42
N ARG A 122 -17.81 -30.93 15.38
CA ARG A 122 -18.14 -31.86 16.47
C ARG A 122 -18.69 -31.10 17.66
N ARG A 123 -19.68 -31.71 18.32
CA ARG A 123 -20.25 -31.21 19.57
C ARG A 123 -19.48 -31.79 20.76
N LEU A 124 -18.98 -30.89 21.60
CA LEU A 124 -18.30 -31.19 22.86
C LEU A 124 -19.24 -30.84 24.01
N ASN A 125 -19.70 -31.84 24.75
CA ASN A 125 -20.68 -31.64 25.83
C ASN A 125 -19.99 -31.12 27.09
N ARG A 126 -20.65 -30.21 27.82
CA ARG A 126 -20.12 -29.71 29.09
C ARG A 126 -20.35 -30.74 30.21
N ALA A 127 -19.29 -31.14 30.90
CA ALA A 127 -19.35 -31.96 32.10
C ALA A 127 -18.61 -31.25 33.24
N GLY A 128 -19.31 -30.37 33.97
CA GLY A 128 -18.69 -29.48 34.95
C GLY A 128 -17.78 -28.45 34.28
N ALA A 129 -16.50 -28.44 34.67
CA ALA A 129 -15.48 -27.54 34.11
C ALA A 129 -14.77 -28.11 32.86
N VAL A 130 -15.05 -29.36 32.48
CA VAL A 130 -14.41 -30.01 31.33
C VAL A 130 -15.38 -30.17 30.16
N LEU A 131 -14.83 -30.22 28.95
CA LEU A 131 -15.56 -30.57 27.74
C LEU A 131 -15.36 -32.05 27.42
N MET A 132 -16.43 -32.73 27.05
CA MET A 132 -16.46 -34.16 26.72
C MET A 132 -16.72 -34.32 25.22
N GLY A 133 -15.71 -34.80 24.50
CA GLY A 133 -15.82 -35.22 23.12
C GLY A 133 -16.16 -36.71 23.00
N PRO A 134 -16.33 -37.22 21.76
CA PRO A 134 -16.67 -38.61 21.50
C PRO A 134 -15.58 -39.60 21.95
N ARG A 135 -14.34 -39.14 22.10
CA ARG A 135 -13.19 -39.94 22.53
C ARG A 135 -12.81 -39.73 24.00
N GLY A 136 -13.53 -38.86 24.74
CA GLY A 136 -13.30 -38.63 26.16
C GLY A 136 -13.20 -37.15 26.54
N ALA A 137 -12.64 -36.88 27.72
CA ALA A 137 -12.43 -35.54 28.22
C ALA A 137 -11.37 -34.80 27.39
N CYS A 138 -11.66 -33.55 27.04
CA CYS A 138 -10.79 -32.70 26.25
C CYS A 138 -10.13 -31.63 27.13
N ALA A 139 -8.88 -31.30 26.82
CA ALA A 139 -8.15 -30.19 27.43
C ALA A 139 -8.41 -28.91 26.63
N THR A 140 -8.79 -27.83 27.31
CA THR A 140 -9.06 -26.52 26.69
C THR A 140 -7.97 -25.51 27.05
N ALA A 141 -7.44 -24.81 26.06
CA ALA A 141 -6.48 -23.73 26.24
C ALA A 141 -6.96 -22.47 25.48
N GLY A 142 -7.66 -21.58 26.17
CA GLY A 142 -8.33 -20.45 25.53
C GLY A 142 -9.43 -20.93 24.57
N ALA A 143 -9.28 -20.65 23.27
CA ALA A 143 -10.22 -21.08 22.24
C ALA A 143 -9.84 -22.42 21.57
N THR A 144 -8.69 -23.02 21.89
CA THR A 144 -8.31 -24.32 21.33
C THR A 144 -8.72 -25.47 22.25
N VAL A 145 -8.98 -26.62 21.65
CA VAL A 145 -9.33 -27.84 22.36
C VAL A 145 -8.52 -29.01 21.83
N HIS A 146 -8.04 -29.85 22.75
CA HIS A 146 -7.33 -31.08 22.44
C HIS A 146 -8.05 -32.26 23.09
N CYS A 147 -8.55 -33.17 22.26
CA CYS A 147 -9.24 -34.39 22.70
C CYS A 147 -8.38 -35.62 22.33
N PRO A 148 -8.34 -36.65 23.20
CA PRO A 148 -7.68 -37.92 22.88
C PRO A 148 -8.34 -38.62 21.68
#